data_AF-A0A349HS92-F1
#
_entry.id   AF-A0A349HS92-F1
#
_cell.length_a   1.000
_cell.length_b   1.000
_cell.length_c   1.000
_cell.angle_alpha   90.00
_cell.angle_beta   90.00
_cell.angle_gamma   90.00
#
_symmetry.space_group_name_H-M   'P 1'
#
loop_
_entity.id
_entity.type
_entity.pdbx_description
1 polymer ?
#
loop_
_entity_poly.entity_id
_entity_poly.type
_entity_poly.pdbx_seq_one_letter_code
_entity_poly.pdbx_strand_id
1 'polypeptide(L)'
;MYFFVDNEGIYKFEMQRIISVDEIPEKIRTIYAIEALPRILTYPEIKNKEIIKIEMTYYSAEDENWHNIERINSDPTWKVIFSDGTQIHLPGIE
;
A
#
# COMPACT_ATOMS: atom_id res chain seq x y z
N MET A 1 4.22 0.45 -10.33
CA MET A 1 4.99 1.18 -11.40
C MET A 1 6.46 1.08 -11.06
N TYR A 2 7.25 0.54 -11.97
CA TYR A 2 8.68 0.28 -11.79
C TYR A 2 9.51 1.15 -12.73
N PHE A 3 10.54 1.78 -12.20
CA PHE A 3 11.53 2.53 -12.98
C PHE A 3 12.85 1.78 -12.97
N PHE A 4 13.47 1.68 -14.14
CA PHE A 4 14.79 1.10 -14.31
C PHE A 4 15.76 2.24 -14.65
N VAL A 5 16.82 2.34 -13.86
CA VAL A 5 17.74 3.47 -13.85
C VAL A 5 19.15 2.98 -14.15
N ASP A 6 19.89 3.72 -14.96
CA ASP A 6 21.33 3.55 -15.18
C ASP A 6 22.08 4.87 -14.87
N ASN A 7 23.36 4.96 -15.26
CA ASN A 7 24.19 6.14 -15.00
C ASN A 7 23.75 7.39 -15.78
N GLU A 8 22.90 7.25 -16.81
CA GLU A 8 22.37 8.35 -17.63
C GLU A 8 20.95 8.76 -17.21
N GLY A 9 20.26 7.91 -16.44
CA GLY A 9 18.96 8.21 -15.84
C GLY A 9 17.97 7.06 -16.00
N ILE A 10 16.68 7.40 -16.07
CA ILE A 10 15.61 6.40 -16.28
C ILE A 10 15.62 5.99 -17.76
N TYR A 11 15.97 4.74 -18.05
CA TYR A 11 15.95 4.22 -19.43
C TYR A 11 14.69 3.41 -19.75
N LYS A 12 13.96 2.95 -18.72
CA LYS A 12 12.73 2.16 -18.89
C LYS A 12 11.80 2.37 -17.70
N PHE A 13 10.50 2.32 -17.95
CA PHE A 13 9.51 2.15 -16.90
C PHE A 13 8.47 1.11 -17.32
N GLU A 14 7.91 0.43 -16.34
CA GLU A 14 6.81 -0.52 -16.53
C GLU A 14 5.67 -0.17 -15.57
N MET A 15 4.44 -0.26 -16.06
CA MET A 15 3.25 0.01 -15.25
C MET A 15 2.07 -0.85 -15.71
N GLN A 16 1.24 -1.25 -14.75
CA GLN A 16 -0.12 -1.64 -15.05
C GLN A 16 -1.02 -0.40 -15.10
N ARG A 17 -2.02 -0.45 -15.98
CA ARG A 17 -3.04 0.60 -16.10
C ARG A 17 -4.38 0.03 -15.65
N ILE A 18 -4.99 0.71 -14.68
CA ILE A 18 -6.36 0.42 -14.27
C ILE A 18 -7.30 1.04 -15.31
N ILE A 19 -8.12 0.21 -15.95
CA ILE A 19 -9.07 0.63 -17.00
C ILE A 19 -10.40 1.08 -16.38
N SER A 20 -10.87 0.34 -15.37
CA SER A 20 -12.10 0.64 -14.64
C SER A 20 -11.94 0.27 -13.16
N VAL A 21 -12.79 0.86 -12.32
CA VAL A 21 -12.93 0.51 -10.91
C VAL A 21 -14.42 0.33 -10.67
N ASP A 22 -14.79 -0.86 -10.18
CA ASP A 22 -16.17 -1.20 -9.86
C ASP A 22 -16.28 -1.50 -8.37
N GLU A 23 -17.27 -0.91 -7.70
CA GLU A 23 -17.55 -1.23 -6.30
C GLU A 23 -18.10 -2.65 -6.16
N ILE A 24 -17.56 -3.42 -5.21
CA ILE A 24 -18.11 -4.72 -4.86
C ILE A 24 -19.30 -4.55 -3.89
N PRO A 25 -20.32 -5.43 -3.93
CA PRO A 25 -21.49 -5.31 -3.06
C PRO A 25 -21.17 -5.44 -1.56
N GLU A 26 -20.03 -6.04 -1.24
CA GLU A 26 -19.60 -6.31 0.12
C GLU A 26 -19.17 -5.03 0.83
N LYS A 27 -19.80 -4.74 1.97
CA LYS A 27 -19.46 -3.59 2.80
C LYS A 27 -18.53 -4.01 3.91
N ILE A 28 -17.26 -3.63 3.78
CA ILE A 28 -16.25 -3.87 4.80
C ILE A 28 -16.35 -2.78 5.86
N ARG A 29 -16.46 -3.18 7.14
CA ARG A 29 -16.32 -2.25 8.26
C ARG A 29 -14.84 -1.99 8.53
N THR A 30 -14.43 -0.75 8.37
CA THR A 30 -13.09 -0.30 8.78
C THR A 30 -13.05 0.02 10.27
N ILE A 31 -11.91 -0.22 10.91
CA ILE A 31 -11.61 0.29 12.26
C ILE A 31 -11.10 1.73 12.19
N TYR A 32 -11.07 2.44 13.32
CA TYR A 32 -10.46 3.77 13.39
C TYR A 32 -8.93 3.71 13.26
N ALA A 33 -8.31 4.78 12.78
CA ALA A 33 -6.86 4.88 12.62
C ALA A 33 -6.10 4.59 13.92
N ILE A 34 -6.60 5.09 15.06
CA ILE A 34 -5.99 4.86 16.38
C ILE A 34 -6.02 3.39 16.79
N GLU A 35 -7.04 2.64 16.37
CA GLU A 35 -7.20 1.21 16.67
C GLU A 35 -6.26 0.35 15.80
N ALA A 36 -5.89 0.84 14.61
CA ALA A 36 -4.93 0.17 13.74
C ALA A 36 -3.47 0.38 14.22
N LEU A 37 -3.18 1.52 14.84
CA LEU A 37 -1.83 1.96 15.20
C LEU A 37 -0.99 0.94 16.00
N PRO A 38 -1.53 0.18 16.97
CA PRO A 38 -0.73 -0.80 17.71
C PRO A 38 -0.06 -1.86 16.81
N ARG A 39 -0.61 -2.14 15.63
CA ARG A 39 -0.03 -3.09 14.67
C ARG A 39 1.33 -2.66 14.15
N ILE A 40 1.64 -1.36 14.20
CA ILE A 40 2.97 -0.84 13.85
C ILE A 40 4.07 -1.55 14.67
N LEU A 41 3.78 -2.00 15.89
CA LEU A 41 4.74 -2.71 16.74
C LEU A 41 5.21 -4.06 16.18
N THR A 42 4.52 -4.63 15.18
CA THR A 42 4.94 -5.86 14.50
C THR A 42 5.99 -5.62 13.41
N TYR A 43 6.32 -4.36 13.11
CA TYR A 43 7.23 -3.96 12.03
C TYR A 43 8.55 -3.42 12.63
N PRO A 44 9.57 -4.26 12.83
CA PRO A 44 10.83 -3.84 13.48
C PRO A 44 11.59 -2.76 12.70
N GLU A 45 11.42 -2.70 11.38
CA GLU A 45 12.12 -1.80 10.45
C GLU A 45 11.68 -0.34 10.57
N ILE A 46 10.55 -0.06 11.21
CA ILE A 46 10.05 1.30 11.45
C ILE A 46 10.21 1.75 12.90
N LYS A 47 10.99 1.00 13.69
CA LYS A 47 11.27 1.34 15.09
C LYS A 47 11.89 2.74 15.19
N ASN A 48 11.36 3.54 16.12
CA ASN A 48 11.79 4.92 16.40
C ASN A 48 11.59 5.91 15.24
N LYS A 49 10.80 5.59 14.22
CA LYS A 49 10.43 6.54 13.18
C LYS A 49 9.27 7.42 13.65
N GLU A 50 9.33 8.70 13.30
CA GLU A 50 8.26 9.65 13.60
C GLU A 50 7.12 9.50 12.59
N ILE A 51 5.91 9.31 13.10
CA ILE A 51 4.69 9.25 12.28
C ILE A 51 4.24 10.68 11.98
N ILE A 52 4.09 11.01 10.70
CA ILE A 52 3.62 12.33 10.27
C ILE A 52 2.17 12.30 9.77
N LYS A 53 1.68 11.14 9.32
CA LYS A 53 0.33 10.99 8.79
C LYS A 53 -0.16 9.55 8.86
N ILE A 54 -1.46 9.40 9.06
CA ILE A 54 -2.18 8.13 8.89
C ILE A 54 -3.39 8.42 8.01
N GLU A 55 -3.55 7.65 6.95
CA GLU A 55 -4.63 7.85 5.99
C GLU A 55 -5.17 6.52 5.45
N MET A 56 -6.42 6.52 5.01
CA MET A 56 -7.04 5.35 4.39
C MET A 56 -6.60 5.26 2.93
N THR A 57 -6.30 4.04 2.47
CA THR A 57 -5.91 3.76 1.08
C THR A 57 -6.46 2.41 0.65
N TYR A 58 -6.45 2.17 -0.65
CA TYR A 58 -6.55 0.82 -1.21
C TYR A 58 -5.14 0.33 -1.47
N TYR A 59 -4.85 -0.91 -1.06
CA TYR A 59 -3.54 -1.52 -1.23
C TYR A 59 -3.72 -2.96 -1.67
N SER A 60 -2.87 -3.38 -2.60
CA SER A 60 -2.64 -4.78 -2.89
C SER A 60 -1.15 -5.00 -3.04
N ALA A 61 -0.66 -6.14 -2.55
CA ALA A 61 0.73 -6.51 -2.71
C ALA A 61 0.95 -7.03 -4.14
N GLU A 62 1.84 -6.37 -4.88
CA GLU A 62 2.31 -6.87 -6.18
C GLU A 62 3.24 -8.08 -5.92
N ASP A 63 2.98 -9.22 -6.58
CA ASP A 63 3.81 -10.42 -6.54
C ASP A 63 4.56 -10.62 -7.88
N GLU A 64 5.28 -11.74 -8.04
CA GLU A 64 5.99 -12.04 -9.29
C GLU A 64 5.07 -12.12 -10.53
N ASN A 65 3.76 -12.34 -10.33
CA ASN A 65 2.75 -12.39 -11.37
C ASN A 65 2.09 -11.04 -11.65
N TRP A 66 2.61 -9.94 -11.10
CA TRP A 66 2.00 -8.61 -11.23
C TRP A 66 1.73 -8.21 -12.69
N HIS A 67 2.50 -8.69 -13.67
CA HIS A 67 2.25 -8.42 -15.09
C HIS A 67 0.93 -9.01 -15.63
N ASN A 68 0.40 -10.06 -15.00
CA ASN A 68 -0.73 -10.87 -15.49
C ASN A 68 -2.02 -10.67 -14.67
N ILE A 69 -2.15 -9.54 -13.98
CA ILE A 69 -3.36 -9.23 -13.21
C ILE A 69 -4.45 -8.70 -14.15
N GLU A 70 -5.47 -9.52 -14.43
CA GLU A 70 -6.67 -9.09 -15.16
C GLU A 70 -7.67 -8.33 -14.25
N ARG A 71 -7.73 -8.72 -12.97
CA ARG A 71 -8.60 -8.11 -11.95
C ARG A 71 -7.98 -8.25 -10.58
N ILE A 72 -8.16 -7.23 -9.74
CA ILE A 72 -7.75 -7.24 -8.35
C ILE A 72 -8.88 -6.72 -7.47
N ASN A 73 -9.15 -7.41 -6.37
CA ASN A 73 -9.98 -6.85 -5.30
C ASN A 73 -9.03 -6.16 -4.33
N SER A 74 -9.43 -5.01 -3.80
CA SER A 74 -8.63 -4.28 -2.82
C SER A 74 -9.54 -3.70 -1.76
N ASP A 75 -9.29 -4.11 -0.53
CA ASP A 75 -10.02 -3.63 0.63
C ASP A 75 -9.38 -2.35 1.16
N PRO A 76 -10.16 -1.45 1.77
CA PRO A 76 -9.61 -0.26 2.41
C PRO A 76 -8.70 -0.67 3.58
N THR A 77 -7.50 -0.10 3.62
CA THR A 77 -6.49 -0.31 4.67
C THR A 77 -5.95 1.02 5.19
N TRP A 78 -5.35 1.01 6.38
CA TRP A 78 -4.65 2.16 6.94
C TRP A 78 -3.20 2.20 6.47
N LYS A 79 -2.80 3.31 5.86
CA LYS A 79 -1.41 3.61 5.52
C LYS A 79 -0.83 4.59 6.51
N VAL A 80 0.36 4.26 7.03
CA VAL A 80 1.11 5.11 7.95
C VAL A 80 2.32 5.65 7.20
N ILE A 81 2.50 6.97 7.26
CA ILE A 81 3.59 7.69 6.59
C ILE A 81 4.52 8.26 7.66
N PHE A 82 5.81 7.99 7.50
CA PHE A 82 6.86 8.42 8.42
C PHE A 82 7.64 9.62 7.86
N SER A 83 8.34 10.36 8.74
CA SER A 83 9.08 11.58 8.37
C SER A 83 10.25 11.33 7.41
N ASP A 84 10.81 10.12 7.40
CA ASP A 84 11.87 9.70 6.48
C ASP A 84 11.36 9.25 5.10
N GLY A 85 10.05 9.36 4.86
CA GLY A 85 9.39 8.97 3.62
C GLY A 85 8.99 7.50 3.54
N THR A 86 9.35 6.67 4.53
CA THR A 86 8.89 5.27 4.59
C THR A 86 7.38 5.22 4.76
N GLN A 87 6.76 4.16 4.25
CA GLN A 87 5.33 3.93 4.34
C GLN A 87 5.06 2.46 4.66
N ILE A 88 4.07 2.20 5.50
CA ILE A 88 3.57 0.84 5.77
C ILE A 88 2.06 0.80 5.62
N HIS A 89 1.55 -0.34 5.17
CA HIS A 89 0.12 -0.63 5.10
C HIS A 89 -0.24 -1.58 6.24
N LEU A 90 -1.33 -1.29 6.95
CA LEU A 90 -1.84 -2.05 8.08
C LEU A 90 -3.11 -2.79 7.63
N PRO A 91 -2.99 -3.95 6.95
CA PRO A 91 -4.14 -4.69 6.44
C PRO A 91 -5.08 -5.08 7.58
N GLY A 92 -6.36 -5.31 7.25
CA GLY A 92 -7.37 -5.82 8.19
C GLY A 92 -6.94 -7.12 8.86
N ILE A 93 -7.59 -7.46 9.98
CA ILE A 93 -7.45 -8.82 10.56
C ILE A 93 -8.46 -9.69 9.79
N GLU A 94 -7.98 -10.79 9.21
CA GLU A 94 -8.85 -11.91 8.79
C GLU A 94 -9.41 -12.65 10.01
#